data_AF-A0A1F5E867-F1
#
_entry.id   AF-A0A1F5E867-F1
#
_cell.length_a   1.000
_cell.length_b   1.000
_cell.length_c   1.000
_cell.angle_alpha   90.00
_cell.angle_beta   90.00
_cell.angle_gamma   90.00
#
_symmetry.space_group_name_H-M   'P 1'
#
loop_
_entity.id
_entity.type
_entity.pdbx_description
1 polymer ?
#
loop_
_entity_poly.entity_id
_entity_poly.type
_entity_poly.pdbx_seq_one_letter_code
_entity_poly.pdbx_strand_id
1 'polypeptide(L)'
;MSSKIMLLIVVLVLLSGGLWWWQTTLNQDRRPTTDQAPEEKAAGSLASAACQKISLDNLKNYCLALADKDQSYCAKMDDEDKNTCLALVKSDPTLCGNINQPEEKKICYFQISQVSRQINYCDFLTDLNQKENCYFGLVSGLYWEGKSNLITDQMCQKFTAGQPERKTCQALQAGDRNLCGSNSNCLVMFYEDERDCQNFGQVDKRTCLRTVALLTKNSTVCQKIDDQKEKDDCLLDYAGHISPEVAICDQISEDFMRQECYKNVAASLGQ
;
A
#
# COMPACT_ATOMS: atom_id res chain seq x y z
N MET A 1 -55.85 -44.12 8.19
CA MET A 1 -55.24 -43.46 9.37
C MET A 1 -56.31 -42.60 10.04
N SER A 2 -56.62 -42.87 11.30
CA SER A 2 -57.66 -42.15 12.05
C SER A 2 -57.32 -40.66 12.20
N SER A 3 -58.34 -39.77 12.16
CA SER A 3 -58.19 -38.31 12.30
C SER A 3 -57.39 -37.90 13.56
N LYS A 4 -57.43 -38.71 14.62
CA LYS A 4 -56.62 -38.52 15.84
C LYS A 4 -55.10 -38.72 15.62
N ILE A 5 -54.71 -39.55 14.66
CA ILE A 5 -53.29 -39.83 14.33
C ILE A 5 -52.70 -38.67 13.51
N MET A 6 -53.49 -38.03 12.63
CA MET A 6 -53.04 -36.88 11.85
C MET A 6 -52.78 -35.67 12.74
N LEU A 7 -53.63 -35.43 13.76
CA LEU A 7 -53.44 -34.36 14.73
C LEU A 7 -52.20 -34.56 15.61
N LEU A 8 -51.93 -35.81 16.02
CA LEU A 8 -50.72 -36.15 16.78
C LEU A 8 -49.42 -35.91 15.99
N ILE A 9 -49.41 -36.21 14.69
CA ILE A 9 -48.24 -35.98 13.83
C ILE A 9 -48.00 -34.47 13.63
N VAL A 10 -49.06 -33.67 13.43
CA VAL A 10 -48.93 -32.21 13.27
C VAL A 10 -48.42 -31.54 14.55
N VAL A 11 -48.89 -31.98 15.73
CA VAL A 11 -48.40 -31.46 17.02
C VAL A 11 -46.93 -31.85 17.26
N LEU A 12 -46.52 -33.06 16.91
CA LEU A 12 -45.12 -33.50 17.04
C LEU A 12 -44.17 -32.74 16.10
N VAL A 13 -44.59 -32.43 14.87
CA VAL A 13 -43.79 -31.65 13.91
C VAL A 13 -43.61 -30.20 14.39
N LEU A 14 -44.66 -29.57 14.92
CA LEU A 14 -44.57 -28.20 15.45
C LEU A 14 -43.69 -28.10 16.72
N LEU A 15 -43.72 -29.11 17.59
CA LEU A 15 -42.85 -29.16 18.77
C LEU A 15 -41.37 -29.42 18.40
N SER A 16 -41.10 -30.20 17.35
CA SER A 16 -39.73 -30.42 16.86
C SER A 16 -39.12 -29.20 16.14
N GLY A 17 -39.95 -28.39 15.46
CA GLY A 17 -39.50 -27.17 14.78
C GLY A 17 -39.11 -26.04 15.74
N GLY A 18 -39.76 -25.95 16.91
CA GLY A 18 -39.45 -24.93 17.93
C GLY A 18 -38.15 -25.19 18.71
N LEU A 19 -37.76 -26.46 18.89
CA LEU A 19 -36.51 -26.84 19.56
C LEU A 19 -35.27 -26.60 18.69
N TRP A 20 -35.41 -26.71 17.36
CA TRP A 20 -34.32 -26.42 16.41
C TRP A 20 -34.02 -24.93 16.30
N TRP A 21 -35.04 -24.06 16.43
CA TRP A 21 -34.88 -22.60 16.40
C TRP A 21 -34.36 -22.01 17.72
N TRP A 22 -34.61 -22.67 18.85
CA TRP A 22 -34.02 -22.30 20.16
C TRP A 22 -32.56 -22.74 20.29
N GLN A 23 -32.15 -23.85 19.66
CA GLN A 23 -30.74 -24.27 19.63
C GLN A 23 -29.86 -23.39 18.74
N THR A 24 -30.39 -22.79 17.68
CA THR A 24 -29.63 -21.89 16.79
C THR A 24 -29.49 -20.47 17.35
N THR A 25 -30.38 -20.03 18.24
CA THR A 25 -30.37 -18.67 18.82
C THR A 25 -29.64 -18.56 20.16
N LEU A 26 -29.39 -19.67 20.88
CA LEU A 26 -28.60 -19.67 22.12
C LEU A 26 -27.12 -20.05 21.94
N ASN A 27 -26.67 -20.31 20.71
CA ASN A 27 -25.30 -20.71 20.39
C ASN A 27 -24.47 -19.63 19.65
N GLN A 28 -24.98 -18.40 19.56
CA GLN A 28 -24.25 -17.27 18.98
C GLN A 28 -23.42 -16.44 19.98
N ASP A 29 -23.52 -16.68 21.29
CA ASP A 29 -22.80 -15.94 22.33
C ASP A 29 -21.83 -16.77 23.19
N ARG A 30 -21.14 -17.75 22.58
CA ARG A 30 -19.86 -18.25 23.14
C ARG A 30 -18.77 -18.18 22.08
N ARG A 31 -18.25 -16.97 21.84
CA ARG A 31 -16.83 -16.84 21.50
C ARG A 31 -16.02 -17.16 22.76
N PRO A 32 -15.12 -18.14 22.75
CA PRO A 32 -13.94 -18.05 23.59
C PRO A 32 -13.19 -16.81 23.10
N THR A 33 -12.93 -15.84 23.98
CA THR A 33 -11.89 -14.84 23.76
C THR A 33 -10.55 -15.57 23.81
N THR A 34 -10.18 -16.21 22.70
CA THR A 34 -8.79 -16.60 22.43
C THR A 34 -8.12 -15.43 21.75
N ASP A 35 -7.11 -14.92 22.44
CA ASP A 35 -6.07 -14.02 21.98
C ASP A 35 -5.90 -13.97 20.45
N GLN A 36 -6.13 -12.81 19.84
CA GLN A 36 -5.72 -12.50 18.46
C GLN A 36 -4.18 -12.33 18.33
N ALA A 37 -3.41 -12.74 19.34
CA ALA A 37 -1.97 -12.54 19.45
C ALA A 37 -1.05 -13.45 18.61
N PRO A 38 -1.42 -14.65 18.10
CA PRO A 38 -0.45 -15.49 17.39
C PRO A 38 -0.12 -15.02 15.97
N GLU A 39 -1.12 -14.61 15.19
CA GLU A 39 -0.94 -14.29 13.76
C GLU A 39 -0.32 -12.89 13.55
N GLU A 40 -0.79 -11.88 14.31
CA GLU A 40 -0.24 -10.51 14.24
C GLU A 40 1.22 -10.46 14.72
N LYS A 41 1.58 -11.25 15.75
CA LYS A 41 2.95 -11.34 16.26
C LYS A 41 3.90 -12.07 15.31
N ALA A 42 3.40 -13.04 14.54
CA ALA A 42 4.20 -13.76 13.54
C ALA A 42 4.51 -12.88 12.32
N ALA A 43 3.54 -12.07 11.86
CA ALA A 43 3.76 -11.08 10.80
C ALA A 43 4.75 -9.99 11.24
N GLY A 44 4.61 -9.46 12.46
CA GLY A 44 5.57 -8.52 13.05
C GLY A 44 6.98 -9.10 13.15
N SER A 45 7.12 -10.40 13.46
CA SER A 45 8.43 -11.07 13.50
C SER A 45 9.13 -11.16 12.13
N LEU A 46 8.39 -11.29 11.03
CA LEU A 46 8.95 -11.34 9.68
C LEU A 46 9.29 -9.93 9.17
N ALA A 47 8.41 -8.94 9.42
CA ALA A 47 8.66 -7.55 9.09
C ALA A 47 9.91 -7.01 9.80
N SER A 48 10.03 -7.27 11.10
CA SER A 48 11.18 -6.82 11.91
C SER A 48 12.49 -7.54 11.55
N ALA A 49 12.44 -8.74 10.95
CA ALA A 49 13.63 -9.41 10.43
C ALA A 49 14.25 -8.67 9.24
N ALA A 50 13.43 -8.11 8.33
CA ALA A 50 13.93 -7.27 7.24
C ALA A 50 14.63 -6.01 7.78
N CYS A 51 14.07 -5.38 8.82
CA CYS A 51 14.68 -4.23 9.48
C CYS A 51 16.08 -4.52 10.07
N GLN A 52 16.40 -5.78 10.41
CA GLN A 52 17.72 -6.11 10.95
C GLN A 52 18.86 -5.99 9.93
N LYS A 53 18.55 -5.98 8.62
CA LYS A 53 19.53 -5.76 7.56
C LYS A 53 19.94 -4.28 7.39
N ILE A 54 19.21 -3.37 8.02
CA ILE A 54 19.49 -1.93 7.97
C ILE A 54 20.63 -1.63 8.96
N SER A 55 21.65 -0.92 8.49
CA SER A 55 22.83 -0.54 9.28
C SER A 55 22.73 0.87 9.86
N LEU A 56 21.95 1.76 9.24
CA LEU A 56 21.69 3.12 9.71
C LEU A 56 20.70 3.10 10.89
N ASP A 57 21.13 3.57 12.06
CA ASP A 57 20.36 3.46 13.31
C ASP A 57 18.98 4.14 13.25
N ASN A 58 18.91 5.38 12.73
CA ASN A 58 17.62 6.08 12.58
C ASN A 58 16.68 5.32 11.64
N LEU A 59 17.18 4.90 10.48
CA LEU A 59 16.40 4.17 9.49
C LEU A 59 15.93 2.80 10.01
N LYS A 60 16.79 2.12 10.79
CA LYS A 60 16.49 0.86 11.44
C LYS A 60 15.39 1.03 12.51
N ASN A 61 15.53 2.04 13.37
CA ASN A 61 14.54 2.35 14.39
C ASN A 61 13.20 2.74 13.74
N TYR A 62 13.23 3.53 12.68
CA TYR A 62 12.04 3.86 11.89
C TYR A 62 11.36 2.59 11.35
N CYS A 63 12.13 1.69 10.72
CA CYS A 63 11.62 0.43 10.20
C CYS A 63 10.95 -0.41 11.29
N LEU A 64 11.62 -0.59 12.43
CA LEU A 64 11.10 -1.34 13.58
C LEU A 64 9.86 -0.68 14.17
N ALA A 65 9.79 0.66 14.20
CA ALA A 65 8.63 1.39 14.68
C ALA A 65 7.37 1.07 13.86
N LEU A 66 7.51 0.99 12.53
CA LEU A 66 6.40 0.64 11.64
C LEU A 66 6.06 -0.85 11.70
N ALA A 67 7.08 -1.72 11.69
CA ALA A 67 6.91 -3.17 11.69
C ALA A 67 6.26 -3.68 12.99
N ASP A 68 6.71 -3.18 14.14
CA ASP A 68 6.20 -3.56 15.45
C ASP A 68 5.03 -2.68 15.92
N LYS A 69 4.69 -1.62 15.17
CA LYS A 69 3.75 -0.55 15.57
C LYS A 69 4.08 0.04 16.95
N ASP A 70 5.35 0.15 17.27
CA ASP A 70 5.84 0.62 18.57
C ASP A 70 6.60 1.95 18.45
N GLN A 71 5.98 3.02 18.97
CA GLN A 71 6.58 4.37 18.99
C GLN A 71 7.86 4.46 19.84
N SER A 72 8.15 3.47 20.69
CA SER A 72 9.35 3.45 21.53
C SER A 72 10.64 3.47 20.69
N TYR A 73 10.59 2.95 19.46
CA TYR A 73 11.69 3.05 18.51
C TYR A 73 11.88 4.46 17.97
N CYS A 74 10.79 5.21 17.71
CA CYS A 74 10.88 6.61 17.30
C CYS A 74 11.58 7.49 18.35
N ALA A 75 11.44 7.15 19.64
CA ALA A 75 12.09 7.89 20.72
C ALA A 75 13.63 7.77 20.74
N LYS A 76 14.20 6.83 19.98
CA LYS A 76 15.65 6.60 19.86
C LYS A 76 16.29 7.40 18.71
N MET A 77 15.49 8.16 17.97
CA MET A 77 15.91 8.90 16.78
C MET A 77 16.07 10.40 17.09
N ASP A 78 16.79 11.13 16.24
CA ASP A 78 16.85 12.59 16.30
C ASP A 78 15.52 13.26 15.91
N ASP A 79 15.38 14.56 16.18
CA ASP A 79 14.06 15.23 16.19
C ASP A 79 13.39 15.35 14.81
N GLU A 80 14.13 15.46 13.70
CA GLU A 80 13.56 15.57 12.35
C GLU A 80 12.98 14.21 11.88
N ASP A 81 13.76 13.14 11.96
CA ASP A 81 13.31 11.79 11.60
C ASP A 81 12.25 11.24 12.58
N LYS A 82 12.36 11.60 13.86
CA LYS A 82 11.43 11.21 14.92
C LYS A 82 10.02 11.72 14.68
N ASN A 83 9.86 12.95 14.20
CA ASN A 83 8.53 13.49 13.93
C ASN A 83 7.83 12.72 12.80
N THR A 84 8.56 12.37 11.73
CA THR A 84 8.04 11.51 10.66
C THR A 84 7.67 10.13 11.16
N CYS A 85 8.55 9.49 11.94
CA CYS A 85 8.29 8.19 12.55
C CYS A 85 7.01 8.21 13.41
N LEU A 86 6.88 9.21 14.30
CA LEU A 86 5.71 9.37 15.16
C LEU A 86 4.44 9.65 14.35
N ALA A 87 4.52 10.47 13.30
CA ALA A 87 3.39 10.78 12.41
C ALA A 87 2.79 9.51 11.81
N LEU A 88 3.64 8.58 11.36
CA LEU A 88 3.21 7.33 10.75
C LEU A 88 2.66 6.33 11.77
N VAL A 89 3.41 6.06 12.84
CA VAL A 89 2.99 5.09 13.89
C VAL A 89 1.66 5.53 14.53
N LYS A 90 1.46 6.83 14.71
CA LYS A 90 0.22 7.39 15.28
C LYS A 90 -0.86 7.69 14.26
N SER A 91 -0.53 7.65 12.96
CA SER A 91 -1.39 8.15 11.87
C SER A 91 -1.89 9.58 12.13
N ASP A 92 -1.00 10.46 12.59
CA ASP A 92 -1.28 11.86 12.91
C ASP A 92 -0.44 12.80 12.03
N PRO A 93 -1.03 13.41 10.97
CA PRO A 93 -0.31 14.28 10.06
C PRO A 93 0.14 15.60 10.70
N THR A 94 -0.42 16.00 11.85
CA THR A 94 -0.03 17.25 12.52
C THR A 94 1.41 17.23 13.01
N LEU A 95 1.95 16.03 13.26
CA LEU A 95 3.35 15.81 13.64
C LEU A 95 4.33 16.15 12.49
N CYS A 96 3.94 15.95 11.23
CA CYS A 96 4.71 16.44 10.09
C CYS A 96 4.83 17.98 10.08
N GLY A 97 3.86 18.68 10.68
CA GLY A 97 3.87 20.13 10.84
C GLY A 97 5.06 20.65 11.64
N ASN A 98 5.60 19.84 12.56
CA ASN A 98 6.71 20.19 13.45
C ASN A 98 8.09 20.09 12.80
N ILE A 99 8.20 19.55 11.58
CA ILE A 99 9.47 19.39 10.85
C ILE A 99 9.89 20.73 10.26
N ASN A 100 11.12 21.18 10.50
CA ASN A 100 11.56 22.50 10.04
C ASN A 100 12.00 22.49 8.57
N GLN A 101 12.73 21.46 8.13
CA GLN A 101 13.18 21.36 6.75
C GLN A 101 11.99 21.15 5.80
N PRO A 102 11.79 22.03 4.79
CA PRO A 102 10.65 21.93 3.88
C PRO A 102 10.60 20.59 3.12
N GLU A 103 11.76 20.06 2.74
CA GLU A 103 11.85 18.82 1.97
C GLU A 103 11.48 17.59 2.81
N GLU A 104 11.99 17.50 4.05
CA GLU A 104 11.64 16.42 4.99
C GLU A 104 10.18 16.48 5.41
N LYS A 105 9.67 17.69 5.65
CA LYS A 105 8.24 17.93 5.93
C LYS A 105 7.37 17.41 4.79
N LYS A 106 7.76 17.68 3.54
CA LYS A 106 7.07 17.16 2.35
C LYS A 106 7.10 15.64 2.32
N ILE A 107 8.27 15.02 2.53
CA ILE A 107 8.43 13.56 2.57
C ILE A 107 7.53 12.93 3.63
N CYS A 108 7.42 13.53 4.82
CA CYS A 108 6.52 13.07 5.88
C CYS A 108 5.06 12.99 5.42
N TYR A 109 4.54 14.05 4.78
CA TYR A 109 3.17 14.06 4.24
C TYR A 109 2.96 13.03 3.12
N PHE A 110 3.98 12.81 2.28
CA PHE A 110 3.93 11.79 1.23
C PHE A 110 3.84 10.39 1.85
N GLN A 111 4.66 10.09 2.86
CA GLN A 111 4.70 8.78 3.48
C GLN A 111 3.42 8.48 4.26
N ILE A 112 2.92 9.43 5.07
CA ILE A 112 1.69 9.22 5.83
C ILE A 112 0.46 9.08 4.93
N SER A 113 0.41 9.81 3.81
CA SER A 113 -0.64 9.63 2.79
C SER A 113 -0.64 8.20 2.22
N GLN A 114 0.53 7.66 1.89
CA GLN A 114 0.67 6.31 1.32
C GLN A 114 0.38 5.20 2.34
N VAL A 115 1.01 5.26 3.52
CA VAL A 115 0.88 4.22 4.55
C VAL A 115 -0.54 4.18 5.13
N SER A 116 -1.12 5.34 5.44
CA SER A 116 -2.49 5.41 5.95
C SER A 116 -3.55 5.33 4.85
N ARG A 117 -3.17 5.40 3.56
CA ARG A 117 -4.05 5.48 2.38
C ARG A 117 -5.05 6.65 2.45
N GLN A 118 -4.59 7.78 2.96
CA GLN A 118 -5.41 8.98 3.19
C GLN A 118 -4.93 10.14 2.30
N ILE A 119 -5.55 10.27 1.13
CA ILE A 119 -5.15 11.25 0.12
C ILE A 119 -5.21 12.70 0.61
N ASN A 120 -6.08 13.00 1.57
CA ASN A 120 -6.23 14.33 2.15
C ASN A 120 -5.02 14.77 2.99
N TYR A 121 -4.13 13.85 3.37
CA TYR A 121 -2.88 14.24 4.03
C TYR A 121 -1.93 15.00 3.08
N CYS A 122 -2.07 14.82 1.77
CA CYS A 122 -1.39 15.65 0.79
C CYS A 122 -1.92 17.11 0.77
N ASP A 123 -3.12 17.40 1.29
CA ASP A 123 -3.69 18.76 1.31
C ASP A 123 -2.87 19.73 2.19
N PHE A 124 -2.10 19.20 3.15
CA PHE A 124 -1.23 19.96 4.04
C PHE A 124 0.00 20.57 3.35
N LEU A 125 0.36 20.08 2.17
CA LEU A 125 1.37 20.71 1.33
C LEU A 125 0.86 22.07 0.85
N THR A 126 1.73 22.98 0.45
CA THR A 126 1.33 24.31 -0.04
C THR A 126 1.54 24.46 -1.54
N ASP A 127 2.63 23.91 -2.06
CA ASP A 127 2.95 23.92 -3.48
C ASP A 127 2.06 22.95 -4.28
N LEU A 128 1.51 23.44 -5.39
CA LEU A 128 0.58 22.68 -6.23
C LEU A 128 1.23 21.44 -6.84
N ASN A 129 2.46 21.56 -7.33
CA ASN A 129 3.15 20.43 -7.96
C ASN A 129 3.47 19.35 -6.92
N GLN A 130 3.86 19.75 -5.70
CA GLN A 130 4.06 18.82 -4.60
C GLN A 130 2.77 18.10 -4.20
N LYS A 131 1.62 18.81 -4.17
CA LYS A 131 0.31 18.20 -3.95
C LYS A 131 -0.01 17.15 -5.01
N GLU A 132 0.10 17.53 -6.28
CA GLU A 132 -0.24 16.63 -7.38
C GLU A 132 0.68 15.40 -7.41
N ASN A 133 1.98 15.57 -7.12
CA ASN A 133 2.91 14.45 -6.96
C ASN A 133 2.53 13.53 -5.78
N CYS A 134 2.12 14.08 -4.65
CA CYS A 134 1.66 13.31 -3.49
C CYS A 134 0.39 12.51 -3.81
N TYR A 135 -0.60 13.15 -4.44
CA TYR A 135 -1.82 12.48 -4.89
C TYR A 135 -1.50 11.37 -5.87
N PHE A 136 -0.62 11.65 -6.84
CA PHE A 136 -0.26 10.70 -7.87
C PHE A 136 0.45 9.47 -7.30
N GLY A 137 1.37 9.66 -6.35
CA GLY A 137 2.07 8.54 -5.69
C GLY A 137 1.10 7.57 -5.00
N LEU A 138 0.10 8.07 -4.28
CA LEU A 138 -0.93 7.22 -3.67
C LEU A 138 -1.78 6.50 -4.75
N VAL A 139 -2.24 7.23 -5.77
CA VAL A 139 -3.10 6.68 -6.82
C VAL A 139 -2.37 5.61 -7.64
N SER A 140 -1.13 5.85 -8.06
CA SER A 140 -0.34 4.89 -8.82
C SER A 140 0.04 3.68 -7.97
N GLY A 141 0.37 3.86 -6.69
CA GLY A 141 0.61 2.78 -5.75
C GLY A 141 -0.60 1.83 -5.63
N LEU A 142 -1.80 2.39 -5.40
CA LEU A 142 -3.04 1.60 -5.37
C LEU A 142 -3.28 0.83 -6.67
N TYR A 143 -3.02 1.46 -7.81
CA TYR A 143 -3.16 0.82 -9.12
C TYR A 143 -2.20 -0.36 -9.29
N TRP A 144 -0.89 -0.17 -9.03
CA TRP A 144 0.11 -1.23 -9.15
C TRP A 144 -0.11 -2.39 -8.18
N GLU A 145 -0.64 -2.12 -6.99
CA GLU A 145 -1.06 -3.13 -6.02
C GLU A 145 -2.32 -3.91 -6.44
N GLY A 146 -2.91 -3.60 -7.60
CA GLY A 146 -4.15 -4.19 -8.09
C GLY A 146 -5.40 -3.74 -7.30
N LYS A 147 -5.31 -2.63 -6.57
CA LYS A 147 -6.36 -2.07 -5.71
C LYS A 147 -7.05 -0.87 -6.36
N SER A 148 -7.25 -0.90 -7.68
CA SER A 148 -7.92 0.18 -8.42
C SER A 148 -9.32 0.50 -7.89
N ASN A 149 -9.99 -0.46 -7.27
CA ASN A 149 -11.28 -0.27 -6.59
C ASN A 149 -11.22 0.69 -5.39
N LEU A 150 -10.04 0.97 -4.85
CA LEU A 150 -9.82 1.96 -3.78
C LEU A 150 -9.54 3.36 -4.33
N ILE A 151 -9.28 3.51 -5.64
CA ILE A 151 -9.16 4.81 -6.29
C ILE A 151 -10.57 5.34 -6.49
N THR A 152 -10.92 6.44 -5.81
CA THR A 152 -12.28 7.00 -5.85
C THR A 152 -12.36 8.25 -6.73
N ASP A 153 -13.57 8.58 -7.20
CA ASP A 153 -13.81 9.84 -7.92
C ASP A 153 -13.37 11.06 -7.10
N GLN A 154 -13.55 11.01 -5.77
CA GLN A 154 -13.11 12.07 -4.86
C GLN A 154 -11.59 12.24 -4.86
N MET A 155 -10.83 11.14 -4.97
CA MET A 155 -9.38 11.19 -5.15
C MET A 155 -9.03 11.86 -6.47
N CYS A 156 -9.64 11.46 -7.58
CA CYS A 156 -9.34 12.06 -8.89
C CYS A 156 -9.79 13.53 -8.99
N GLN A 157 -10.79 13.95 -8.21
CA GLN A 157 -11.21 15.35 -8.11
C GLN A 157 -10.19 16.25 -7.39
N LYS A 158 -9.20 15.68 -6.67
CA LYS A 158 -8.10 16.46 -6.07
C LYS A 158 -7.15 17.07 -7.09
N PHE A 159 -6.96 16.41 -8.23
CA PHE A 159 -6.15 16.93 -9.33
C PHE A 159 -6.86 18.10 -10.03
N THR A 160 -6.07 19.01 -10.59
CA THR A 160 -6.59 20.18 -11.32
C THR A 160 -7.51 19.76 -12.47
N ALA A 161 -8.67 20.39 -12.58
CA ALA A 161 -9.66 20.06 -13.60
C ALA A 161 -9.10 20.29 -15.01
N GLY A 162 -9.28 19.30 -15.89
CA GLY A 162 -8.82 19.36 -17.28
C GLY A 162 -7.34 19.00 -17.50
N GLN A 163 -6.54 18.88 -16.42
CA GLN A 163 -5.14 18.50 -16.53
C GLN A 163 -4.96 17.00 -16.84
N PRO A 164 -3.85 16.61 -17.51
CA PRO A 164 -3.58 15.22 -17.87
C PRO A 164 -3.54 14.25 -16.68
N GLU A 165 -3.14 14.71 -15.50
CA GLU A 165 -3.02 13.94 -14.26
C GLU A 165 -4.39 13.49 -13.76
N ARG A 166 -5.40 14.36 -13.83
CA ARG A 166 -6.79 14.00 -13.49
C ARG A 166 -7.29 12.89 -14.41
N LYS A 167 -7.06 13.02 -15.73
CA LYS A 167 -7.45 11.98 -16.70
C LYS A 167 -6.70 10.67 -16.46
N THR A 168 -5.43 10.76 -16.06
CA THR A 168 -4.62 9.60 -15.70
C THR A 168 -5.23 8.89 -14.48
N CYS A 169 -5.55 9.61 -13.41
CA CYS A 169 -6.24 9.03 -12.25
C CYS A 169 -7.54 8.32 -12.65
N GLN A 170 -8.37 8.96 -13.48
CA GLN A 170 -9.63 8.37 -13.98
C GLN A 170 -9.40 7.13 -14.82
N ALA A 171 -8.36 7.11 -15.66
CA ALA A 171 -7.96 5.94 -16.43
C ALA A 171 -7.57 4.79 -15.50
N LEU A 172 -6.72 5.05 -14.49
CA LEU A 172 -6.26 4.03 -13.53
C LEU A 172 -7.41 3.48 -12.68
N GLN A 173 -8.33 4.35 -12.25
CA GLN A 173 -9.55 3.99 -11.55
C GLN A 173 -10.44 3.05 -12.39
N ALA A 174 -10.67 3.41 -13.67
CA ALA A 174 -11.54 2.66 -14.56
C ALA A 174 -10.88 1.41 -15.15
N GLY A 175 -9.54 1.31 -15.10
CA GLY A 175 -8.80 0.32 -15.87
C GLY A 175 -8.91 0.53 -17.39
N ASP A 176 -9.24 1.76 -17.83
CA ASP A 176 -9.51 2.06 -19.24
C ASP A 176 -8.48 3.04 -19.81
N ARG A 177 -7.51 2.48 -20.55
CA ARG A 177 -6.46 3.25 -21.22
C ARG A 177 -6.99 4.25 -22.26
N ASN A 178 -8.23 4.09 -22.75
CA ASN A 178 -8.79 5.04 -23.72
C ASN A 178 -8.98 6.43 -23.11
N LEU A 179 -9.17 6.51 -21.79
CA LEU A 179 -9.28 7.77 -21.05
C LEU A 179 -7.97 8.57 -21.05
N CYS A 180 -6.82 7.92 -21.33
CA CYS A 180 -5.53 8.60 -21.49
C CYS A 180 -5.48 9.53 -22.72
N GLY A 181 -6.29 9.26 -23.75
CA GLY A 181 -6.15 9.92 -25.05
C GLY A 181 -4.73 9.76 -25.61
N SER A 182 -4.06 10.88 -25.92
CA SER A 182 -2.68 10.90 -26.44
C SER A 182 -1.60 11.10 -25.36
N ASN A 183 -1.94 11.06 -24.07
CA ASN A 183 -0.97 11.27 -23.00
C ASN A 183 -0.07 10.04 -22.84
N SER A 184 1.19 10.12 -23.28
CA SER A 184 2.15 9.00 -23.19
C SER A 184 2.39 8.55 -21.75
N ASN A 185 2.53 9.48 -20.80
CA ASN A 185 2.71 9.18 -19.37
C ASN A 185 1.55 8.37 -18.77
N CYS A 186 0.33 8.57 -19.27
CA CYS A 186 -0.82 7.76 -18.89
C CYS A 186 -0.80 6.40 -19.60
N LEU A 187 -0.53 6.38 -20.92
CA LEU A 187 -0.54 5.16 -21.71
C LEU A 187 0.50 4.13 -21.23
N VAL A 188 1.68 4.59 -20.79
CA VAL A 188 2.74 3.70 -20.26
C VAL A 188 2.32 2.95 -18.99
N MET A 189 1.26 3.39 -18.31
CA MET A 189 0.73 2.74 -17.11
C MET A 189 -0.10 1.47 -17.40
N PHE A 190 -0.39 1.16 -18.68
CA PHE A 190 -1.29 0.06 -19.07
C PHE A 190 -0.62 -1.02 -19.93
N TYR A 191 0.68 -0.94 -20.18
CA TYR A 191 1.38 -2.00 -20.91
C TYR A 191 1.78 -3.12 -19.96
N GLU A 192 1.53 -4.35 -20.41
CA GLU A 192 1.94 -5.59 -19.73
C GLU A 192 3.02 -6.33 -20.53
N ASP A 193 3.36 -5.84 -21.73
CA ASP A 193 4.42 -6.40 -22.57
C ASP A 193 5.55 -5.39 -22.73
N GLU A 194 6.71 -5.73 -22.19
CA GLU A 194 7.95 -4.97 -22.31
C GLU A 194 8.38 -4.66 -23.75
N ARG A 195 7.91 -5.44 -24.75
CA ARG A 195 8.15 -5.16 -26.17
C ARG A 195 7.48 -3.88 -26.61
N ASP A 196 6.33 -3.55 -26.03
CA ASP A 196 5.60 -2.31 -26.33
C ASP A 196 6.37 -1.07 -25.86
N CYS A 197 7.25 -1.22 -24.86
CA CYS A 197 8.09 -0.13 -24.35
C CYS A 197 9.10 0.39 -25.37
N GLN A 198 9.39 -0.35 -26.45
CA GLN A 198 10.31 0.10 -27.50
C GLN A 198 9.74 1.26 -28.34
N ASN A 199 8.42 1.48 -28.28
CA ASN A 199 7.75 2.55 -29.03
C ASN A 199 7.90 3.93 -28.38
N PHE A 200 8.57 4.02 -27.24
CA PHE A 200 8.67 5.23 -26.42
C PHE A 200 10.08 5.83 -26.44
N GLY A 201 10.15 7.16 -26.26
CA GLY A 201 11.41 7.84 -25.97
C GLY A 201 12.03 7.35 -24.67
N GLN A 202 13.32 7.61 -24.44
CA GLN A 202 14.08 7.02 -23.32
C GLN A 202 13.40 7.20 -21.95
N VAL A 203 12.87 8.39 -21.67
CA VAL A 203 12.18 8.71 -20.40
C VAL A 203 10.88 7.91 -20.23
N ASP A 204 10.08 7.81 -21.28
CA ASP A 204 8.81 7.07 -21.24
C ASP A 204 9.05 5.56 -21.27
N LYS A 205 10.14 5.12 -21.93
CA LYS A 205 10.57 3.72 -22.00
C LYS A 205 10.93 3.16 -20.63
N ARG A 206 11.71 3.88 -19.81
CA ARG A 206 12.02 3.45 -18.44
C ARG A 206 10.77 3.34 -17.58
N THR A 207 9.84 4.30 -17.69
CA THR A 207 8.57 4.28 -16.96
C THR A 207 7.72 3.09 -17.38
N CYS A 208 7.65 2.82 -18.70
CA CYS A 208 6.95 1.65 -19.24
C CYS A 208 7.55 0.34 -18.70
N LEU A 209 8.87 0.17 -18.71
CA LEU A 209 9.53 -1.04 -18.18
C LEU A 209 9.24 -1.23 -16.69
N ARG A 210 9.30 -0.15 -15.90
CA ARG A 210 8.91 -0.17 -14.48
C ARG A 210 7.46 -0.60 -14.30
N THR A 211 6.51 -0.01 -15.05
CA THR A 211 5.10 -0.41 -15.00
C THR A 211 4.91 -1.89 -15.34
N VAL A 212 5.52 -2.36 -16.44
CA VAL A 212 5.42 -3.76 -16.85
C VAL A 212 5.93 -4.67 -15.74
N ALA A 213 7.06 -4.35 -15.11
CA ALA A 213 7.59 -5.12 -13.97
C ALA A 213 6.56 -5.24 -12.85
N LEU A 214 5.92 -4.13 -12.47
CA LEU A 214 4.95 -4.09 -11.38
C LEU A 214 3.64 -4.82 -11.71
N LEU A 215 3.07 -4.57 -12.90
CA LEU A 215 1.80 -5.18 -13.32
C LEU A 215 1.92 -6.69 -13.58
N THR A 216 3.03 -7.11 -14.21
CA THR A 216 3.26 -8.53 -14.54
C THR A 216 3.86 -9.32 -13.38
N LYS A 217 4.18 -8.65 -12.27
CA LYS A 217 4.87 -9.24 -11.12
C LYS A 217 6.15 -9.97 -11.56
N ASN A 218 6.94 -9.27 -12.37
CA ASN A 218 8.19 -9.78 -12.90
C ASN A 218 9.33 -8.76 -12.72
N SER A 219 10.07 -8.86 -11.62
CA SER A 219 11.21 -7.99 -11.31
C SER A 219 12.36 -8.10 -12.33
N THR A 220 12.44 -9.18 -13.12
CA THR A 220 13.48 -9.32 -14.13
C THR A 220 13.36 -8.27 -15.25
N VAL A 221 12.18 -7.67 -15.42
CA VAL A 221 11.97 -6.56 -16.36
C VAL A 221 12.77 -5.32 -15.93
N CYS A 222 12.94 -5.07 -14.63
CA CYS A 222 13.76 -3.96 -14.12
C CYS A 222 15.22 -4.06 -14.62
N GLN A 223 15.73 -5.26 -14.87
CA GLN A 223 17.11 -5.46 -15.36
C GLN A 223 17.34 -4.91 -16.77
N LYS A 224 16.26 -4.59 -17.51
CA LYS A 224 16.30 -4.01 -18.86
C LYS A 224 16.43 -2.49 -18.87
N ILE A 225 16.41 -1.86 -17.68
CA ILE A 225 16.65 -0.43 -17.53
C ILE A 225 18.17 -0.21 -17.52
N ASP A 226 18.66 0.58 -18.47
CA ASP A 226 20.10 0.82 -18.66
C ASP A 226 20.70 1.70 -17.55
N ASP A 227 19.95 2.69 -17.09
CA ASP A 227 20.37 3.58 -16.01
C ASP A 227 20.29 2.85 -14.67
N GLN A 228 21.43 2.78 -13.95
CA GLN A 228 21.52 2.01 -12.71
C GLN A 228 20.63 2.57 -11.60
N LYS A 229 20.48 3.89 -11.52
CA LYS A 229 19.65 4.52 -10.49
C LYS A 229 18.18 4.23 -10.76
N GLU A 230 17.73 4.36 -12.00
CA GLU A 230 16.35 4.04 -12.39
C GLU A 230 16.03 2.54 -12.27
N LYS A 231 17.02 1.67 -12.49
CA LYS A 231 16.91 0.24 -12.21
C LYS A 231 16.72 -0.04 -10.73
N ASP A 232 17.55 0.58 -9.89
CA ASP A 232 17.46 0.48 -8.43
C ASP A 232 16.11 1.00 -7.93
N ASP A 233 15.60 2.11 -8.51
CA ASP A 233 14.26 2.65 -8.25
C ASP A 233 13.17 1.61 -8.61
N CYS A 234 13.25 0.97 -9.78
CA CYS A 234 12.32 -0.08 -10.19
C CYS A 234 12.31 -1.28 -9.23
N LEU A 235 13.49 -1.74 -8.78
CA LEU A 235 13.61 -2.84 -7.83
C LEU A 235 13.06 -2.47 -6.45
N LEU A 236 13.31 -1.23 -6.00
CA LEU A 236 12.79 -0.67 -4.75
C LEU A 236 11.25 -0.68 -4.75
N ASP A 237 10.63 -0.16 -5.81
CA ASP A 237 9.17 -0.14 -5.94
C ASP A 237 8.57 -1.55 -6.05
N TYR A 238 9.23 -2.45 -6.77
CA TYR A 238 8.77 -3.83 -6.91
C TYR A 238 8.77 -4.55 -5.57
N ALA A 239 9.85 -4.41 -4.80
CA ALA A 239 9.97 -5.00 -3.47
C ALA A 239 8.95 -4.38 -2.49
N GLY A 240 8.75 -3.06 -2.57
CA GLY A 240 7.81 -2.33 -1.72
C GLY A 240 6.35 -2.63 -2.02
N HIS A 241 5.92 -2.72 -3.29
CA HIS A 241 4.50 -2.78 -3.64
C HIS A 241 4.02 -4.18 -4.05
N ILE A 242 4.89 -5.03 -4.59
CA ILE A 242 4.44 -6.22 -5.34
C ILE A 242 4.89 -7.53 -4.70
N SER A 243 6.19 -7.69 -4.45
CA SER A 243 6.72 -8.88 -3.77
C SER A 243 7.73 -8.47 -2.70
N PRO A 244 7.39 -8.53 -1.40
CA PRO A 244 8.25 -8.10 -0.30
C PRO A 244 9.38 -9.11 0.00
N GLU A 245 10.05 -9.58 -1.04
CA GLU A 245 11.19 -10.48 -0.95
C GLU A 245 12.46 -9.67 -0.71
N VAL A 246 13.07 -9.87 0.45
CA VAL A 246 14.33 -9.22 0.85
C VAL A 246 15.46 -9.43 -0.17
N ALA A 247 15.46 -10.57 -0.89
CA ALA A 247 16.44 -10.87 -1.93
C ALA A 247 16.41 -9.90 -3.13
N ILE A 248 15.30 -9.18 -3.32
CA ILE A 248 15.20 -8.13 -4.36
C ILE A 248 16.00 -6.90 -3.93
N CYS A 249 15.93 -6.52 -2.65
CA CYS A 249 16.74 -5.43 -2.10
C CYS A 249 18.25 -5.72 -2.18
N ASP A 250 18.66 -6.99 -2.05
CA ASP A 250 20.06 -7.41 -2.20
C ASP A 250 20.62 -7.14 -3.62
N GLN A 251 19.76 -6.87 -4.63
CA GLN A 251 20.15 -6.51 -5.99
C GLN A 251 20.36 -5.01 -6.21
N ILE A 252 19.89 -4.16 -5.29
CA ILE A 252 20.03 -2.70 -5.38
C ILE A 252 21.48 -2.33 -5.11
N SER A 253 22.07 -1.52 -5.99
CA SER A 253 23.49 -1.20 -5.94
C SER A 253 23.81 -0.13 -4.89
N GLU A 254 23.01 0.93 -4.85
CA GLU A 254 23.19 2.08 -3.95
C GLU A 254 22.80 1.68 -2.52
N ASP A 255 23.68 1.95 -1.55
CA ASP A 255 23.55 1.41 -0.20
C ASP A 255 22.36 2.00 0.56
N PHE A 256 22.15 3.31 0.44
CA PHE A 256 21.03 3.97 1.09
C PHE A 256 19.69 3.47 0.53
N MET A 257 19.54 3.38 -0.80
CA MET A 257 18.36 2.84 -1.48
C MET A 257 18.11 1.37 -1.13
N ARG A 258 19.16 0.56 -0.99
CA ARG A 258 19.03 -0.82 -0.54
C ARG A 258 18.49 -0.91 0.89
N GLN A 259 18.95 -0.03 1.79
CA GLN A 259 18.43 0.04 3.15
C GLN A 259 16.99 0.56 3.20
N GLU A 260 16.63 1.54 2.37
CA GLU A 260 15.25 1.99 2.14
C GLU A 260 14.35 0.85 1.63
N CYS A 261 14.87 -0.01 0.77
CA CYS A 261 14.15 -1.19 0.29
C CYS A 261 13.81 -2.16 1.43
N TYR A 262 14.74 -2.46 2.33
CA TYR A 262 14.43 -3.29 3.49
C TYR A 262 13.33 -2.69 4.37
N LYS A 263 13.32 -1.36 4.54
CA LYS A 263 12.24 -0.66 5.23
C LYS A 263 10.90 -0.82 4.51
N ASN A 264 10.85 -0.62 3.20
CA ASN A 264 9.62 -0.75 2.42
C ASN A 264 9.08 -2.20 2.45
N VAL A 265 9.95 -3.19 2.34
CA VAL A 265 9.61 -4.61 2.50
C VAL A 265 9.01 -4.88 3.88
N ALA A 266 9.62 -4.38 4.96
CA ALA A 266 9.09 -4.53 6.31
C ALA A 266 7.70 -3.89 6.46
N ALA A 267 7.53 -2.67 5.93
CA ALA A 267 6.25 -1.97 5.97
C ALA A 267 5.14 -2.74 5.23
N SER A 268 5.47 -3.38 4.11
CA SER A 268 4.50 -4.15 3.32
C SER A 268 4.17 -5.52 3.91
N LEU A 269 5.10 -6.11 4.68
CA LEU A 269 4.83 -7.31 5.47
C LEU A 269 3.95 -7.04 6.71
N GLY A 270 3.92 -5.79 7.20
CA GLY A 270 3.16 -5.38 8.39
C GLY A 270 1.73 -4.87 8.13
N GLN A 271 1.30 -4.78 6.86
CA GLN A 271 -0.03 -4.34 6.42
C GLN A 271 -0.97 -5.52 6.13
#